data_AF-A0A6P0WVH5-F1
#
_entry.id   AF-A0A6P0WVH5-F1
#
_cell.length_a   1.000
_cell.length_b   1.000
_cell.length_c   1.000
_cell.angle_alpha   90.00
_cell.angle_beta   90.00
_cell.angle_gamma   90.00
#
_symmetry.space_group_name_H-M   'P 1'
#
loop_
_entity.id
_entity.type
_entity.pdbx_description
1 polymer ?
#
loop_
_entity_poly.entity_id
_entity_poly.type
_entity_poly.pdbx_seq_one_letter_code
_entity_poly.pdbx_strand_id
1 'polypeptide(L)'
;MDGETSNGLSGGIFSQVNSEAKGNSGGIELTTPSLEVTNGAIVSASTFGVGDSGAVKITATDLVHLDGETSNGFSSGVYSQVNSEAKGDSGGIELTTSTLEVASGAAVSASTGGEGDAGTVRIIANDLVRLDGETSNGASSSITSQVLSGAEGNSKGIELTTSTLELTNGAAVSASTGGEGDAGTVRITANDSVRLDGETSNGASSSITSQVFSGAEGNSEGIELTTSTLELTNGATVNTSTLGVGDSGTVRIIANDSVRLDGETSNGASSSITSQVLSGAEGNSKGIELTTSTLELTNGATVNASTLGVGDSGAVRITANDSVRLDGETSNGASSSITSQVLSGAEGNSKGIELTTSSLELTNGATVNTSTLGVGDSGTVRIIANDSVRLDGETSNGASSSITS
;
A
#
# COMPACT_ATOMS: atom_id res chain seq x y z
N MET A 1 21.87 9.57 -15.73
CA MET A 1 23.05 8.90 -15.14
C MET A 1 22.87 7.42 -15.40
N ASP A 2 23.93 6.76 -15.84
CA ASP A 2 23.92 5.35 -16.21
C ASP A 2 24.81 4.58 -15.23
N GLY A 3 24.31 3.47 -14.69
CA GLY A 3 24.90 2.75 -13.56
C GLY A 3 25.92 1.68 -13.94
N GLU A 4 26.01 1.26 -15.20
CA GLU A 4 26.87 0.15 -15.57
C GLU A 4 28.34 0.58 -15.73
N THR A 5 29.14 0.35 -14.69
CA THR A 5 30.61 0.30 -14.81
C THR A 5 31.06 -1.13 -15.05
N SER A 6 32.19 -1.35 -15.73
CA SER A 6 32.75 -2.68 -16.04
C SER A 6 33.03 -3.57 -14.82
N ASN A 7 32.91 -3.02 -13.60
CA ASN A 7 33.15 -3.69 -12.33
C ASN A 7 31.86 -3.90 -11.51
N GLY A 8 30.68 -3.59 -12.06
CA GLY A 8 29.39 -3.76 -11.38
C GLY A 8 29.15 -2.77 -10.23
N LEU A 9 29.88 -1.66 -10.19
CA LEU A 9 29.62 -0.58 -9.23
C LEU A 9 28.59 0.37 -9.82
N SER A 10 27.52 0.64 -9.07
CA SER A 10 26.52 1.66 -9.37
C SER A 10 27.17 3.05 -9.46
N GLY A 11 27.09 3.70 -10.62
CA GLY A 11 27.36 5.13 -10.75
C GLY A 11 26.32 5.95 -9.97
N GLY A 12 26.70 7.10 -9.40
CA GLY A 12 25.72 7.85 -8.61
C GLY A 12 26.21 9.14 -7.96
N ILE A 13 25.28 9.78 -7.25
CA ILE A 13 25.51 10.95 -6.40
C ILE A 13 25.37 10.51 -4.95
N PHE A 14 26.39 10.78 -4.14
CA PHE A 14 26.50 10.24 -2.79
C PHE A 14 26.75 11.32 -1.75
N SER A 15 26.08 11.21 -0.59
CA SER A 15 26.35 12.00 0.60
C SER A 15 26.33 11.07 1.81
N GLN A 16 27.50 10.69 2.31
CA GLN A 16 27.61 9.53 3.22
C GLN A 16 28.45 9.75 4.46
N VAL A 17 28.01 9.13 5.55
CA VAL A 17 28.80 8.90 6.78
C VAL A 17 29.29 7.46 6.73
N ASN A 18 30.59 7.25 6.61
CA ASN A 18 31.17 5.90 6.47
C ASN A 18 31.12 5.12 7.78
N SER A 19 31.34 3.81 7.68
CA SER A 19 31.54 2.92 8.84
C SER A 19 32.58 3.49 9.79
N GLU A 20 32.32 3.38 11.10
CA GLU A 20 33.14 3.92 12.19
C GLU A 20 33.23 5.46 12.26
N ALA A 21 32.67 6.19 11.29
CA ALA A 21 32.60 7.64 11.35
C ALA A 21 31.48 8.09 12.29
N LYS A 22 31.69 9.27 12.91
CA LYS A 22 30.66 9.97 13.67
C LYS A 22 30.43 11.36 13.09
N GLY A 23 29.20 11.64 12.71
CA GLY A 23 28.77 12.89 12.10
C GLY A 23 27.51 12.68 11.26
N ASN A 24 26.91 13.77 10.81
CA ASN A 24 25.68 13.71 10.01
C ASN A 24 26.02 13.91 8.53
N SER A 25 25.34 13.19 7.65
CA SER A 25 25.43 13.41 6.20
C SER A 25 24.78 14.75 5.84
N GLY A 26 25.42 15.50 4.95
CA GLY A 26 24.95 16.83 4.53
C GLY A 26 23.72 16.80 3.61
N GLY A 27 23.31 15.61 3.17
CA GLY A 27 22.22 15.44 2.20
C GLY A 27 22.64 15.73 0.76
N ILE A 28 21.65 15.76 -0.12
CA ILE A 28 21.80 16.00 -1.57
C ILE A 28 20.70 16.96 -2.00
N GLU A 29 21.05 18.02 -2.75
CA GLU A 29 20.08 18.90 -3.40
C GLU A 29 20.37 18.95 -4.91
N LEU A 30 19.37 18.61 -5.73
CA LEU A 30 19.47 18.59 -7.19
C LEU A 30 18.37 19.45 -7.79
N THR A 31 18.75 20.32 -8.74
CA THR A 31 17.81 21.10 -9.53
C THR A 31 18.15 20.97 -11.00
N THR A 32 17.21 20.52 -11.82
CA THR A 32 17.40 20.22 -13.24
C THR A 32 16.06 20.31 -13.99
N PRO A 33 16.02 20.42 -15.32
CA PRO A 33 14.77 20.21 -16.05
C PRO A 33 14.32 18.74 -15.98
N SER A 34 15.26 17.82 -16.16
CA SER A 34 15.00 16.38 -16.10
C SER A 34 16.11 15.63 -15.38
N LEU A 35 15.76 14.57 -14.66
CA LEU A 35 16.67 13.65 -14.01
C LEU A 35 16.39 12.23 -14.49
N GLU A 36 17.39 11.60 -15.09
CA GLU A 36 17.34 10.18 -15.47
C GLU A 36 18.35 9.40 -14.62
N VAL A 37 17.90 8.30 -14.02
CA VAL A 37 18.71 7.41 -13.18
C VAL A 37 18.44 5.98 -13.62
N THR A 38 19.35 5.42 -14.42
CA THR A 38 19.11 4.15 -15.12
C THR A 38 20.19 3.11 -14.88
N ASN A 39 19.87 1.84 -15.15
CA ASN A 39 20.79 0.70 -15.15
C ASN A 39 21.57 0.54 -13.84
N GLY A 40 20.87 0.71 -12.71
CA GLY A 40 21.43 0.62 -11.38
C GLY A 40 22.18 1.86 -10.88
N ALA A 41 22.10 2.99 -11.59
CA ALA A 41 22.58 4.26 -11.04
C ALA A 41 21.76 4.67 -9.81
N ILE A 42 22.36 5.42 -8.87
CA ILE A 42 21.67 5.83 -7.64
C ILE A 42 21.96 7.27 -7.20
N VAL A 43 20.99 7.91 -6.54
CA VAL A 43 21.17 9.14 -5.77
C VAL A 43 20.95 8.78 -4.30
N SER A 44 21.99 8.84 -3.47
CA SER A 44 21.94 8.28 -2.11
C SER A 44 22.55 9.20 -1.06
N ALA A 45 21.74 9.54 -0.05
CA ALA A 45 22.24 10.07 1.22
C ALA A 45 22.15 8.96 2.27
N SER A 46 23.28 8.56 2.87
CA SER A 46 23.31 7.37 3.74
C SER A 46 24.22 7.53 4.96
N THR A 47 23.91 6.80 6.03
CA THR A 47 24.82 6.61 7.16
C THR A 47 25.12 5.13 7.36
N PHE A 48 26.39 4.82 7.58
CA PHE A 48 26.93 3.49 7.92
C PHE A 48 27.60 3.50 9.31
N GLY A 49 27.57 4.63 10.01
CA GLY A 49 28.23 4.86 11.28
C GLY A 49 27.27 5.48 12.30
N VAL A 50 27.71 6.51 13.01
CA VAL A 50 26.88 7.21 14.01
C VAL A 50 26.58 8.63 13.56
N GLY A 51 25.29 8.94 13.41
CA GLY A 51 24.75 10.24 13.01
C GLY A 51 23.79 10.10 11.84
N ASP A 52 22.97 11.13 11.64
CA ASP A 52 21.82 11.08 10.75
C ASP A 52 22.24 10.97 9.27
N SER A 53 21.48 10.22 8.49
CA SER A 53 21.60 10.33 7.03
C SER A 53 20.93 11.62 6.56
N GLY A 54 21.53 12.29 5.58
CA GLY A 54 20.98 13.53 5.06
C GLY A 54 19.70 13.30 4.25
N ALA A 55 18.95 14.38 4.03
CA ALA A 55 17.81 14.35 3.13
C ALA A 55 18.27 14.35 1.66
N VAL A 56 17.48 13.75 0.78
CA VAL A 56 17.64 13.90 -0.68
C VAL A 56 16.52 14.78 -1.22
N LYS A 57 16.86 15.94 -1.75
CA LYS A 57 15.93 16.91 -2.33
C LYS A 57 16.16 17.03 -3.84
N ILE A 58 15.15 16.69 -4.62
CA ILE A 58 15.18 16.72 -6.08
C ILE A 58 14.08 17.67 -6.56
N THR A 59 14.45 18.64 -7.38
CA THR A 59 13.53 19.50 -8.11
C THR A 59 13.81 19.37 -9.60
N ALA A 60 12.98 18.57 -10.28
CA ALA A 60 12.91 18.54 -11.73
C ALA A 60 11.76 19.45 -12.19
N THR A 61 11.88 20.18 -13.31
CA THR A 61 10.70 20.90 -13.84
C THR A 61 9.80 19.99 -14.66
N ASP A 62 10.38 18.97 -15.31
CA ASP A 62 9.69 18.20 -16.33
C ASP A 62 9.56 16.73 -15.91
N LEU A 63 10.68 16.02 -15.75
CA LEU A 63 10.70 14.56 -15.59
C LEU A 63 11.72 14.10 -14.56
N VAL A 64 11.33 13.17 -13.69
CA VAL A 64 12.24 12.26 -13.02
C VAL A 64 11.93 10.85 -13.50
N HIS A 65 12.92 10.18 -14.08
CA HIS A 65 12.79 8.84 -14.63
C HIS A 65 13.84 7.92 -13.98
N LEU A 66 13.37 6.91 -13.25
CA LEU A 66 14.19 5.90 -12.59
C LEU A 66 13.90 4.55 -13.25
N ASP A 67 14.90 3.87 -13.78
CA ASP A 67 14.66 2.64 -14.54
C ASP A 67 15.77 1.58 -14.38
N GLY A 68 15.33 0.36 -14.11
CA GLY A 68 16.14 -0.84 -14.21
C GLY A 68 17.07 -1.07 -13.02
N GLU A 69 18.02 -1.98 -13.24
CA GLU A 69 18.97 -2.46 -12.27
C GLU A 69 20.33 -2.72 -12.94
N THR A 70 21.37 -2.90 -12.14
CA THR A 70 22.64 -3.47 -12.64
C THR A 70 22.47 -4.96 -12.99
N SER A 71 23.41 -5.52 -13.77
CA SER A 71 23.47 -6.96 -14.06
C SER A 71 23.57 -7.86 -12.82
N ASN A 72 23.92 -7.29 -11.65
CA ASN A 72 24.05 -8.00 -10.38
C ASN A 72 22.79 -7.87 -9.50
N GLY A 73 21.72 -7.24 -10.01
CA GLY A 73 20.44 -7.12 -9.31
C GLY A 73 20.28 -5.86 -8.45
N PHE A 74 21.18 -4.87 -8.56
CA PHE A 74 21.07 -3.62 -7.80
C PHE A 74 20.16 -2.62 -8.53
N SER A 75 18.97 -2.36 -7.98
CA SER A 75 18.00 -1.40 -8.52
C SER A 75 18.56 0.01 -8.65
N SER A 76 18.14 0.71 -9.70
CA SER A 76 18.26 2.16 -9.79
C SER A 76 17.36 2.83 -8.77
N GLY A 77 17.74 4.03 -8.32
CA GLY A 77 16.85 4.74 -7.40
C GLY A 77 17.37 5.97 -6.69
N VAL A 78 16.51 6.47 -5.83
CA VAL A 78 16.75 7.57 -4.91
C VAL A 78 16.61 7.06 -3.48
N TYR A 79 17.61 7.31 -2.65
CA TYR A 79 17.76 6.66 -1.36
C TYR A 79 18.14 7.62 -0.23
N SER A 80 17.49 7.48 0.93
CA SER A 80 17.89 8.12 2.19
C SER A 80 17.91 7.06 3.30
N GLN A 81 19.10 6.56 3.67
CA GLN A 81 19.20 5.29 4.42
C GLN A 81 20.08 5.37 5.67
N VAL A 82 19.61 4.75 6.74
CA VAL A 82 20.41 4.32 7.89
C VAL A 82 20.71 2.84 7.67
N ASN A 83 21.97 2.47 7.50
CA ASN A 83 22.34 1.10 7.16
C ASN A 83 22.32 0.17 8.39
N SER A 84 22.44 -1.13 8.14
CA SER A 84 22.60 -2.13 9.19
C SER A 84 23.70 -1.75 10.18
N GLU A 85 23.43 -1.91 11.48
CA GLU A 85 24.34 -1.58 12.59
C GLU A 85 24.68 -0.09 12.74
N ALA A 86 24.18 0.78 11.87
CA ALA A 86 24.31 2.22 12.00
C ALA A 86 23.33 2.78 13.04
N LYS A 87 23.61 3.99 13.53
CA LYS A 87 22.75 4.71 14.46
C LYS A 87 22.52 6.14 14.00
N GLY A 88 21.28 6.55 13.84
CA GLY A 88 20.86 7.89 13.43
C GLY A 88 19.54 7.84 12.68
N ASP A 89 18.97 9.00 12.39
CA ASP A 89 17.70 9.05 11.67
C ASP A 89 17.90 9.22 10.16
N SER A 90 16.95 8.74 9.36
CA SER A 90 16.90 9.00 7.94
C SER A 90 16.30 10.37 7.64
N GLY A 91 17.04 11.20 6.90
CA GLY A 91 16.62 12.56 6.54
C GLY A 91 15.45 12.60 5.55
N GLY A 92 15.09 11.47 4.93
CA GLY A 92 13.98 11.34 4.02
C GLY A 92 14.27 11.84 2.60
N ILE A 93 13.23 11.87 1.78
CA ILE A 93 13.30 12.22 0.36
C ILE A 93 12.21 13.26 0.06
N GLU A 94 12.59 14.34 -0.61
CA GLU A 94 11.68 15.33 -1.19
C GLU A 94 11.88 15.37 -2.71
N LEU A 95 10.85 15.05 -3.48
CA LEU A 95 10.90 15.05 -4.94
C LEU A 95 9.77 15.92 -5.48
N THR A 96 10.13 16.96 -6.24
CA THR A 96 9.19 17.81 -6.99
C THR A 96 9.47 17.68 -8.48
N THR A 97 8.44 17.38 -9.26
CA THR A 97 8.52 17.20 -10.73
C THR A 97 7.18 17.49 -11.41
N SER A 98 7.12 17.50 -12.73
CA SER A 98 5.83 17.39 -13.43
C SER A 98 5.42 15.92 -13.58
N THR A 99 6.36 15.06 -14.01
CA THR A 99 6.16 13.61 -14.10
C THR A 99 7.24 12.86 -13.32
N LEU A 100 6.84 11.84 -12.55
CA LEU A 100 7.72 10.84 -11.95
C LEU A 100 7.42 9.47 -12.56
N GLU A 101 8.45 8.83 -13.11
CA GLU A 101 8.38 7.45 -13.59
C GLU A 101 9.39 6.59 -12.84
N VAL A 102 8.94 5.44 -12.34
CA VAL A 102 9.76 4.45 -11.66
C VAL A 102 9.46 3.09 -12.26
N ALA A 103 10.40 2.55 -13.03
CA ALA A 103 10.18 1.38 -13.86
C ALA A 103 11.20 0.27 -13.60
N SER A 104 10.83 -0.95 -14.01
CA SER A 104 11.71 -2.12 -14.06
C SER A 104 12.43 -2.42 -12.74
N GLY A 105 11.72 -2.26 -11.62
CA GLY A 105 12.23 -2.53 -10.27
C GLY A 105 13.09 -1.42 -9.64
N ALA A 106 13.09 -0.22 -10.23
CA ALA A 106 13.69 0.96 -9.61
C ALA A 106 12.93 1.40 -8.34
N ALA A 107 13.58 2.19 -7.48
CA ALA A 107 12.97 2.56 -6.20
C ALA A 107 13.22 4.01 -5.75
N VAL A 108 12.27 4.55 -4.99
CA VAL A 108 12.44 5.75 -4.14
C VAL A 108 12.25 5.30 -2.70
N SER A 109 13.32 5.27 -1.90
CA SER A 109 13.29 4.61 -0.59
C SER A 109 13.98 5.40 0.51
N ALA A 110 13.23 5.70 1.58
CA ALA A 110 13.77 6.15 2.84
C ALA A 110 13.68 5.00 3.86
N SER A 111 14.81 4.58 4.44
CA SER A 111 14.81 3.39 5.29
C SER A 111 15.78 3.44 6.46
N THR A 112 15.51 2.61 7.46
CA THR A 112 16.44 2.30 8.54
C THR A 112 16.64 0.79 8.65
N GLY A 113 17.90 0.36 8.67
CA GLY A 113 18.33 -1.00 8.97
C GLY A 113 19.06 -1.11 10.30
N GLY A 114 19.20 -0.01 11.05
CA GLY A 114 19.91 0.08 12.31
C GLY A 114 19.03 0.65 13.42
N GLU A 115 19.59 1.52 14.25
CA GLU A 115 18.85 2.24 15.29
C GLU A 115 18.54 3.68 14.84
N GLY A 116 17.27 4.06 14.82
CA GLY A 116 16.77 5.38 14.45
C GLY A 116 15.67 5.31 13.39
N ASP A 117 14.94 6.40 13.22
CA ASP A 117 13.72 6.44 12.41
C ASP A 117 14.02 6.41 10.89
N ALA A 118 13.16 5.74 10.11
CA ALA A 118 13.15 5.85 8.65
C ALA A 118 12.45 7.15 8.21
N GLY A 119 13.03 7.88 7.26
CA GLY A 119 12.55 9.20 6.87
C GLY A 119 11.24 9.20 6.08
N THR A 120 10.61 10.37 5.99
CA THR A 120 9.43 10.57 5.13
C THR A 120 9.85 10.59 3.67
N VAL A 121 9.05 9.97 2.79
CA VAL A 121 9.15 10.16 1.34
C VAL A 121 8.03 11.11 0.89
N ARG A 122 8.38 12.33 0.49
CA ARG A 122 7.45 13.34 0.00
C ARG A 122 7.64 13.58 -1.49
N ILE A 123 6.60 13.31 -2.27
CA ILE A 123 6.56 13.44 -3.73
C ILE A 123 5.46 14.42 -4.11
N ILE A 124 5.81 15.41 -4.92
CA ILE A 124 4.89 16.36 -5.54
C ILE A 124 5.14 16.29 -7.05
N ALA A 125 4.27 15.61 -7.78
CA ALA A 125 4.34 15.51 -9.24
C ALA A 125 3.10 16.16 -9.85
N ASN A 126 3.24 17.26 -10.59
CA ASN A 126 2.06 18.02 -11.05
C ASN A 126 1.07 17.19 -11.88
N ASP A 127 1.58 16.28 -12.72
CA ASP A 127 0.77 15.59 -13.72
C ASP A 127 0.62 14.10 -13.39
N LEU A 128 1.75 13.38 -13.28
CA LEU A 128 1.74 11.92 -13.23
C LEU A 128 2.80 11.36 -12.27
N VAL A 129 2.41 10.38 -11.48
CA VAL A 129 3.31 9.39 -10.89
C VAL A 129 2.97 8.02 -11.46
N ARG A 130 3.94 7.37 -12.12
CA ARG A 130 3.79 6.03 -12.68
C ARG A 130 4.87 5.11 -12.12
N LEU A 131 4.44 4.02 -11.48
CA LEU A 131 5.31 2.91 -11.10
C LEU A 131 4.92 1.68 -11.93
N ASP A 132 5.90 1.02 -12.53
CA ASP A 132 5.62 -0.10 -13.41
C ASP A 132 6.65 -1.23 -13.31
N GLY A 133 6.16 -2.45 -13.15
CA GLY A 133 6.94 -3.67 -13.31
C GLY A 133 7.88 -3.99 -12.14
N GLU A 134 8.83 -4.86 -12.44
CA GLU A 134 9.74 -5.48 -11.48
C GLU A 134 11.13 -5.72 -12.11
N THR A 135 12.11 -6.02 -11.27
CA THR A 135 13.43 -6.50 -11.71
C THR A 135 13.37 -7.92 -12.26
N SER A 136 14.46 -8.38 -12.86
CA SER A 136 14.61 -9.77 -13.34
C SER A 136 14.51 -10.83 -12.23
N ASN A 137 14.77 -10.44 -10.98
CA ASN A 137 14.65 -11.28 -9.78
C ASN A 137 13.29 -11.12 -9.07
N GLY A 138 12.40 -10.33 -9.65
CA GLY A 138 11.04 -10.11 -9.19
C GLY A 138 10.87 -9.08 -8.07
N ALA A 139 11.80 -8.12 -7.95
CA ALA A 139 11.65 -7.00 -7.03
C ALA A 139 10.85 -5.87 -7.68
N SER A 140 9.71 -5.51 -7.10
CA SER A 140 8.81 -4.49 -7.64
C SER A 140 9.42 -3.08 -7.72
N SER A 141 9.01 -2.33 -8.74
CA SER A 141 9.16 -0.87 -8.75
C SER A 141 8.43 -0.26 -7.56
N SER A 142 9.08 0.61 -6.79
CA SER A 142 8.51 1.01 -5.49
C SER A 142 8.82 2.41 -4.99
N ILE A 143 7.90 2.94 -4.18
CA ILE A 143 8.11 4.07 -3.27
C ILE A 143 7.95 3.56 -1.85
N THR A 144 8.97 3.69 -0.99
CA THR A 144 8.95 3.06 0.34
C THR A 144 9.45 3.97 1.46
N SER A 145 8.81 3.90 2.63
CA SER A 145 9.37 4.36 3.91
C SER A 145 9.38 3.20 4.91
N GLN A 146 10.55 2.67 5.27
CA GLN A 146 10.61 1.33 5.90
C GLN A 146 11.63 1.17 7.04
N VAL A 147 11.19 0.47 8.08
CA VAL A 147 12.05 -0.09 9.12
C VAL A 147 12.33 -1.54 8.73
N LEU A 148 13.59 -1.88 8.49
CA LEU A 148 13.98 -3.21 8.00
C LEU A 148 13.97 -4.24 9.14
N SER A 149 14.05 -5.52 8.75
CA SER A 149 14.08 -6.63 9.70
C SER A 149 15.20 -6.48 10.74
N GLY A 150 14.83 -6.51 12.02
CA GLY A 150 15.78 -6.41 13.14
C GLY A 150 16.29 -4.99 13.43
N ALA A 151 15.79 -3.97 12.73
CA ALA A 151 16.04 -2.57 13.04
C ALA A 151 15.12 -2.06 14.16
N GLU A 152 15.48 -0.92 14.75
CA GLU A 152 14.68 -0.22 15.78
C GLU A 152 14.45 1.22 15.34
N GLY A 153 13.19 1.63 15.26
CA GLY A 153 12.78 2.97 14.86
C GLY A 153 11.42 2.95 14.18
N ASN A 154 10.88 4.13 13.86
CA ASN A 154 9.59 4.26 13.22
C ASN A 154 9.75 4.67 11.75
N SER A 155 8.86 4.19 10.89
CA SER A 155 8.68 4.72 9.55
C SER A 155 7.89 6.02 9.61
N LYS A 156 8.46 7.12 9.11
CA LYS A 156 7.76 8.42 9.03
C LYS A 156 6.78 8.53 7.85
N GLY A 157 6.60 7.45 7.09
CA GLY A 157 5.54 7.34 6.09
C GLY A 157 5.82 8.02 4.75
N ILE A 158 4.76 8.13 3.95
CA ILE A 158 4.81 8.59 2.56
C ILE A 158 3.75 9.67 2.35
N GLU A 159 4.13 10.74 1.67
CA GLU A 159 3.23 11.80 1.23
C GLU A 159 3.37 11.98 -0.29
N LEU A 160 2.30 11.69 -1.04
CA LEU A 160 2.30 11.77 -2.50
C LEU A 160 1.17 12.69 -2.96
N THR A 161 1.50 13.71 -3.73
CA THR A 161 0.53 14.60 -4.39
C THR A 161 0.73 14.58 -5.89
N THR A 162 -0.32 14.28 -6.64
CA THR A 162 -0.29 14.29 -8.11
C THR A 162 -1.66 14.54 -8.74
N SER A 163 -1.74 14.60 -10.06
CA SER A 163 -3.05 14.57 -10.75
C SER A 163 -3.45 13.11 -11.00
N THR A 164 -2.54 12.28 -11.51
CA THR A 164 -2.78 10.84 -11.75
C THR A 164 -1.71 9.97 -11.09
N LEU A 165 -2.12 8.92 -10.37
CA LEU A 165 -1.25 7.87 -9.85
C LEU A 165 -1.54 6.53 -10.54
N GLU A 166 -0.52 5.91 -11.13
CA GLU A 166 -0.63 4.59 -11.76
C GLU A 166 0.40 3.63 -11.16
N LEU A 167 -0.06 2.49 -10.62
CA LEU A 167 0.79 1.38 -10.19
C LEU A 167 0.43 0.13 -11.00
N THR A 168 1.34 -0.35 -11.83
CA THR A 168 1.07 -1.49 -12.71
C THR A 168 2.10 -2.60 -12.55
N ASN A 169 1.68 -3.84 -12.87
CA ASN A 169 2.55 -5.01 -12.94
C ASN A 169 3.33 -5.28 -11.63
N GLY A 170 2.65 -5.18 -10.49
CA GLY A 170 3.22 -5.48 -9.17
C GLY A 170 3.93 -4.31 -8.48
N ALA A 171 3.85 -3.11 -9.04
CA ALA A 171 4.41 -1.90 -8.44
C ALA A 171 3.77 -1.54 -7.09
N ALA A 172 4.56 -0.95 -6.18
CA ALA A 172 4.13 -0.73 -4.79
C ALA A 172 4.45 0.66 -4.22
N VAL A 173 3.52 1.19 -3.42
CA VAL A 173 3.75 2.32 -2.50
C VAL A 173 3.56 1.82 -1.07
N SER A 174 4.63 1.75 -0.28
CA SER A 174 4.63 0.99 0.98
C SER A 174 5.28 1.74 2.14
N ALA A 175 4.56 1.88 3.26
CA ALA A 175 5.15 2.24 4.54
C ALA A 175 5.12 1.02 5.48
N SER A 176 6.27 0.55 5.95
CA SER A 176 6.29 -0.75 6.65
C SER A 176 7.32 -0.83 7.77
N THR A 177 7.10 -1.79 8.67
CA THR A 177 8.07 -2.19 9.69
C THR A 177 8.27 -3.70 9.68
N GLY A 178 9.54 -4.12 9.63
CA GLY A 178 10.00 -5.48 9.85
C GLY A 178 10.74 -5.65 11.18
N GLY A 179 10.89 -4.59 11.96
CA GLY A 179 11.64 -4.55 13.21
C GLY A 179 10.78 -4.09 14.39
N GLU A 180 11.37 -3.31 15.28
CA GLU A 180 10.67 -2.66 16.38
C GLU A 180 10.35 -1.20 16.01
N GLY A 181 9.09 -0.80 16.18
CA GLY A 181 8.57 0.55 15.92
C GLY A 181 7.51 0.57 14.81
N ASP A 182 6.76 1.67 14.75
CA ASP A 182 5.54 1.78 13.94
C ASP A 182 5.84 1.86 12.43
N ALA A 183 4.99 1.23 11.62
CA ALA A 183 4.90 1.47 10.19
C ALA A 183 4.14 2.80 9.93
N GLY A 184 4.70 3.64 9.06
CA GLY A 184 4.16 4.97 8.81
C GLY A 184 2.82 4.99 8.06
N THR A 185 2.21 6.17 8.03
CA THR A 185 1.02 6.44 7.21
C THR A 185 1.41 6.58 5.74
N VAL A 186 0.59 6.06 4.83
CA VAL A 186 0.66 6.40 3.40
C VAL A 186 -0.44 7.39 3.07
N ARG A 187 -0.07 8.64 2.76
CA ARG A 187 -1.00 9.72 2.41
C ARG A 187 -0.85 10.07 0.93
N ILE A 188 -1.92 9.87 0.17
CA ILE A 188 -1.96 10.11 -1.28
C ILE A 188 -3.12 11.07 -1.59
N THR A 189 -2.80 12.15 -2.33
CA THR A 189 -3.76 13.06 -2.93
C THR A 189 -3.55 13.05 -4.44
N ALA A 190 -4.46 12.46 -5.19
CA ALA A 190 -4.43 12.43 -6.66
C ALA A 190 -5.67 13.14 -7.21
N ASN A 191 -5.53 14.32 -7.81
CA ASN A 191 -6.69 15.15 -8.18
C ASN A 191 -7.69 14.45 -9.10
N ASP A 192 -7.19 13.65 -10.04
CA ASP A 192 -8.01 13.01 -11.07
C ASP A 192 -8.22 11.54 -10.74
N SER A 193 -7.16 10.73 -10.72
CA SER A 193 -7.32 9.29 -10.60
C SER A 193 -6.18 8.57 -9.90
N VAL A 194 -6.53 7.41 -9.35
CA VAL A 194 -5.61 6.40 -8.82
C VAL A 194 -5.98 5.07 -9.44
N ARG A 195 -5.05 4.47 -10.20
CA ARG A 195 -5.24 3.18 -10.86
C ARG A 195 -4.15 2.21 -10.43
N LEU A 196 -4.56 1.08 -9.86
CA LEU A 196 -3.67 -0.04 -9.57
C LEU A 196 -4.12 -1.23 -10.41
N ASP A 197 -3.18 -1.87 -11.09
CA ASP A 197 -3.50 -2.97 -12.01
C ASP A 197 -2.45 -4.08 -11.97
N GLY A 198 -2.94 -5.32 -11.85
CA GLY A 198 -2.16 -6.53 -12.05
C GLY A 198 -1.21 -6.88 -10.91
N GLU A 199 -0.30 -7.79 -11.22
CA GLU A 199 0.67 -8.40 -10.30
C GLU A 199 2.01 -8.61 -11.02
N THR A 200 3.04 -8.92 -10.24
CA THR A 200 4.31 -9.42 -10.78
C THR A 200 4.19 -10.83 -11.35
N SER A 201 5.22 -11.28 -12.07
CA SER A 201 5.36 -12.67 -12.51
C SER A 201 5.37 -13.71 -11.38
N ASN A 202 5.75 -13.29 -10.17
CA ASN A 202 5.73 -14.12 -8.95
C ASN A 202 4.42 -13.98 -8.15
N GLY A 203 3.45 -13.22 -8.65
CA GLY A 203 2.13 -13.06 -8.04
C GLY A 203 2.02 -11.99 -6.95
N ALA A 204 2.96 -11.04 -6.89
CA ALA A 204 2.87 -9.91 -5.98
C ALA A 204 2.02 -8.80 -6.60
N SER A 205 0.89 -8.48 -5.98
CA SER A 205 -0.06 -7.47 -6.46
C SER A 205 0.53 -6.06 -6.53
N SER A 206 0.09 -5.28 -7.52
CA SER A 206 0.21 -3.81 -7.49
C SER A 206 -0.51 -3.28 -6.26
N SER A 207 0.16 -2.48 -5.43
CA SER A 207 -0.35 -2.22 -4.08
C SER A 207 -0.01 -0.86 -3.46
N ILE A 208 -0.91 -0.37 -2.61
CA ILE A 208 -0.65 0.69 -1.63
C ILE A 208 -0.76 0.06 -0.23
N THR A 209 0.30 0.13 0.57
CA THR A 209 0.35 -0.62 1.83
C THR A 209 0.86 0.20 3.02
N SER A 210 0.29 -0.07 4.20
CA SER A 210 0.91 0.23 5.50
C SER A 210 0.93 -1.05 6.34
N GLN A 211 2.11 -1.58 6.68
CA GLN A 211 2.20 -2.98 7.14
C GLN A 211 3.25 -3.24 8.23
N VAL A 212 2.85 -4.07 9.20
CA VAL A 212 3.72 -4.67 10.21
C VAL A 212 4.00 -6.12 9.78
N PHE A 213 5.25 -6.45 9.49
CA PHE A 213 5.64 -7.77 8.99
C PHE A 213 5.72 -8.83 10.10
N SER A 214 5.85 -10.09 9.69
CA SER A 214 5.99 -11.22 10.62
C SER A 214 7.22 -11.07 11.51
N GLY A 215 7.00 -11.19 12.82
CA GLY A 215 8.07 -11.05 13.82
C GLY A 215 8.44 -9.61 14.17
N ALA A 216 7.79 -8.61 13.56
CA ALA A 216 7.91 -7.21 13.93
C ALA A 216 6.97 -6.84 15.09
N GLU A 217 7.30 -5.77 15.81
CA GLU A 217 6.48 -5.18 16.87
C GLU A 217 6.28 -3.68 16.58
N GLY A 218 5.04 -3.25 16.42
CA GLY A 218 4.67 -1.89 16.08
C GLY A 218 3.29 -1.84 15.43
N ASN A 219 2.75 -0.64 15.25
CA ASN A 219 1.44 -0.45 14.64
C ASN A 219 1.57 -0.05 13.17
N SER A 220 0.57 -0.37 12.35
CA SER A 220 0.34 0.30 11.09
C SER A 220 -0.46 1.59 11.35
N GLU A 221 0.10 2.73 10.92
CA GLU A 221 -0.55 4.03 11.07
C GLU A 221 -1.61 4.31 9.99
N GLY A 222 -1.72 3.45 8.97
CA GLY A 222 -2.85 3.44 8.04
C GLY A 222 -2.58 4.07 6.68
N ILE A 223 -3.67 4.21 5.91
CA ILE A 223 -3.65 4.74 4.54
C ILE A 223 -4.72 5.83 4.43
N GLU A 224 -4.35 6.97 3.85
CA GLU A 224 -5.23 8.07 3.53
C GLU A 224 -5.17 8.38 2.04
N LEU A 225 -6.25 8.14 1.32
CA LEU A 225 -6.33 8.27 -0.13
C LEU A 225 -7.45 9.24 -0.52
N THR A 226 -7.11 10.33 -1.20
CA THR A 226 -8.09 11.29 -1.75
C THR A 226 -7.92 11.37 -3.25
N THR A 227 -9.01 11.12 -3.99
CA THR A 227 -9.01 11.21 -5.46
C THR A 227 -10.40 11.50 -6.04
N SER A 228 -10.53 11.66 -7.36
CA SER A 228 -11.85 11.67 -8.01
C SER A 228 -12.29 10.23 -8.33
N THR A 229 -11.40 9.43 -8.92
CA THR A 229 -11.68 8.01 -9.23
C THR A 229 -10.60 7.07 -8.70
N LEU A 230 -11.00 6.00 -7.99
CA LEU A 230 -10.11 4.88 -7.62
C LEU A 230 -10.49 3.62 -8.39
N GLU A 231 -9.51 2.99 -9.03
CA GLU A 231 -9.66 1.74 -9.77
C GLU A 231 -8.61 0.72 -9.33
N LEU A 232 -9.06 -0.44 -8.84
CA LEU A 232 -8.22 -1.59 -8.53
C LEU A 232 -8.64 -2.77 -9.42
N THR A 233 -7.75 -3.21 -10.30
CA THR A 233 -8.04 -4.29 -11.26
C THR A 233 -7.04 -5.42 -11.18
N ASN A 234 -7.47 -6.61 -11.60
CA ASN A 234 -6.60 -7.78 -11.80
C ASN A 234 -5.77 -8.15 -10.55
N GLY A 235 -6.39 -8.06 -9.36
CA GLY A 235 -5.77 -8.44 -8.10
C GLY A 235 -4.99 -7.35 -7.37
N ALA A 236 -5.09 -6.10 -7.82
CA ALA A 236 -4.51 -4.95 -7.14
C ALA A 236 -5.11 -4.68 -5.75
N THR A 237 -4.31 -4.14 -4.82
CA THR A 237 -4.73 -4.00 -3.41
C THR A 237 -4.41 -2.65 -2.77
N VAL A 238 -5.28 -2.23 -1.85
CA VAL A 238 -5.01 -1.16 -0.86
C VAL A 238 -5.13 -1.77 0.53
N ASN A 239 -4.02 -1.94 1.23
CA ASN A 239 -3.93 -2.85 2.38
C ASN A 239 -3.25 -2.23 3.59
N THR A 240 -3.96 -2.20 4.72
CA THR A 240 -3.33 -2.12 6.04
C THR A 240 -3.35 -3.49 6.71
N SER A 241 -2.22 -3.92 7.26
CA SER A 241 -2.20 -5.23 7.94
C SER A 241 -1.11 -5.35 9.00
N THR A 242 -1.35 -6.25 9.94
CA THR A 242 -0.33 -6.76 10.85
C THR A 242 -0.15 -8.27 10.67
N LEU A 243 1.09 -8.71 10.56
CA LEU A 243 1.54 -10.12 10.62
C LEU A 243 2.36 -10.41 11.89
N GLY A 244 2.57 -9.39 12.73
CA GLY A 244 3.39 -9.44 13.94
C GLY A 244 2.57 -9.03 15.17
N VAL A 245 3.15 -8.20 16.02
CA VAL A 245 2.47 -7.64 17.20
C VAL A 245 2.20 -6.16 16.98
N GLY A 246 0.95 -5.74 17.18
CA GLY A 246 0.48 -4.36 17.07
C GLY A 246 -0.70 -4.21 16.10
N ASP A 247 -1.37 -3.06 16.17
CA ASP A 247 -2.64 -2.82 15.47
C ASP A 247 -2.43 -2.62 13.95
N SER A 248 -3.41 -3.07 13.15
CA SER A 248 -3.53 -2.69 11.74
C SER A 248 -4.23 -1.34 11.59
N GLY A 249 -3.69 -0.48 10.73
CA GLY A 249 -4.15 0.89 10.50
C GLY A 249 -5.53 0.99 9.86
N THR A 250 -6.12 2.19 9.89
CA THR A 250 -7.35 2.48 9.14
C THR A 250 -7.02 2.68 7.66
N VAL A 251 -7.84 2.13 6.76
CA VAL A 251 -7.86 2.55 5.36
C VAL A 251 -8.95 3.61 5.17
N ARG A 252 -8.57 4.86 4.90
CA ARG A 252 -9.50 5.97 4.66
C ARG A 252 -9.42 6.42 3.21
N ILE A 253 -10.49 6.21 2.46
CA ILE A 253 -10.60 6.56 1.04
C ILE A 253 -11.72 7.58 0.85
N ILE A 254 -11.40 8.69 0.18
CA ILE A 254 -12.34 9.71 -0.28
C ILE A 254 -12.19 9.81 -1.80
N ALA A 255 -13.12 9.22 -2.55
CA ALA A 255 -13.14 9.27 -4.00
C ALA A 255 -14.37 10.03 -4.47
N ASN A 256 -14.23 11.27 -4.98
CA ASN A 256 -15.39 12.14 -5.25
C ASN A 256 -16.43 11.50 -6.19
N ASP A 257 -15.97 10.76 -7.20
CA ASP A 257 -16.82 10.20 -8.24
C ASP A 257 -17.05 8.71 -8.01
N SER A 258 -15.99 7.89 -8.08
CA SER A 258 -16.18 6.43 -8.05
C SER A 258 -15.04 5.66 -7.41
N VAL A 259 -15.39 4.52 -6.82
CA VAL A 259 -14.46 3.43 -6.49
C VAL A 259 -14.90 2.16 -7.20
N ARG A 260 -14.01 1.59 -8.03
CA ARG A 260 -14.22 0.36 -8.77
C ARG A 260 -13.15 -0.66 -8.40
N LEU A 261 -13.55 -1.82 -7.90
CA LEU A 261 -12.67 -2.97 -7.73
C LEU A 261 -13.17 -4.09 -8.61
N ASP A 262 -12.28 -4.69 -9.38
CA ASP A 262 -12.67 -5.67 -10.38
C ASP A 262 -11.65 -6.78 -10.55
N GLY A 263 -12.15 -8.02 -10.55
CA GLY A 263 -11.39 -9.20 -10.89
C GLY A 263 -10.42 -9.67 -9.81
N GLU A 264 -9.59 -10.62 -10.23
CA GLU A 264 -8.60 -11.32 -9.43
C GLU A 264 -7.31 -11.52 -10.24
N THR A 265 -6.24 -11.90 -9.56
CA THR A 265 -5.00 -12.33 -10.20
C THR A 265 -5.15 -13.68 -10.91
N SER A 266 -4.11 -14.06 -11.67
CA SER A 266 -4.03 -15.38 -12.30
C SER A 266 -4.08 -16.55 -11.28
N ASN A 267 -3.68 -16.29 -10.03
CA ASN A 267 -3.69 -17.24 -8.93
C ASN A 267 -4.96 -17.13 -8.05
N GLY A 268 -5.92 -16.29 -8.45
CA GLY A 268 -7.20 -16.12 -7.79
C GLY A 268 -7.20 -15.16 -6.59
N ALA A 269 -6.21 -14.26 -6.50
CA ALA A 269 -6.19 -13.23 -5.45
C ALA A 269 -7.04 -12.03 -5.89
N SER A 270 -8.11 -11.74 -5.16
CA SER A 270 -9.05 -10.67 -5.51
C SER A 270 -8.45 -9.27 -5.44
N SER A 271 -8.90 -8.39 -6.33
CA SER A 271 -8.74 -6.94 -6.17
C SER A 271 -9.42 -6.51 -4.87
N SER A 272 -8.73 -5.78 -3.99
CA SER A 272 -9.22 -5.60 -2.62
C SER A 272 -8.80 -4.32 -1.89
N ILE A 273 -9.68 -3.87 -0.99
CA ILE A 273 -9.35 -2.90 0.07
C ILE A 273 -9.42 -3.62 1.41
N THR A 274 -8.33 -3.63 2.16
CA THR A 274 -8.19 -4.48 3.35
C THR A 274 -7.63 -3.75 4.56
N SER A 275 -8.12 -4.12 5.74
CA SER A 275 -7.57 -3.72 7.05
C SER A 275 -7.61 -4.92 7.99
N GLN A 276 -6.49 -5.65 8.10
CA GLN A 276 -6.53 -7.02 8.67
C GLN A 276 -5.49 -7.29 9.75
N VAL A 277 -5.85 -8.20 10.65
CA VAL A 277 -4.92 -8.87 11.57
C VAL A 277 -4.76 -10.28 11.04
N LEU A 278 -3.58 -10.62 10.52
CA LEU A 278 -3.36 -11.86 9.81
C LEU A 278 -3.06 -13.04 10.73
N SER A 279 -3.03 -14.25 10.18
CA SER A 279 -2.82 -15.49 10.93
C SER A 279 -1.51 -15.45 11.73
N GLY A 280 -1.59 -15.70 13.03
CA GLY A 280 -0.44 -15.68 13.94
C GLY A 280 -0.05 -14.29 14.46
N ALA A 281 -0.74 -13.24 14.03
CA ALA A 281 -0.55 -11.88 14.52
C ALA A 281 -1.40 -11.60 15.77
N GLU A 282 -1.00 -10.60 16.56
CA GLU A 282 -1.74 -10.07 17.70
C GLU A 282 -1.90 -8.55 17.56
N GLY A 283 -3.13 -8.06 17.60
CA GLY A 283 -3.47 -6.66 17.45
C GLY A 283 -4.90 -6.49 16.96
N ASN A 284 -5.38 -5.24 16.88
CA ASN A 284 -6.72 -4.95 16.38
C ASN A 284 -6.67 -4.34 14.98
N SER A 285 -7.68 -4.63 14.17
CA SER A 285 -7.93 -3.87 12.95
C SER A 285 -8.69 -2.57 13.29
N LYS A 286 -8.14 -1.43 12.83
CA LYS A 286 -8.79 -0.12 12.94
C LYS A 286 -9.87 0.11 11.86
N GLY A 287 -9.97 -0.77 10.86
CA GLY A 287 -11.09 -0.82 9.92
C GLY A 287 -10.93 0.02 8.66
N ILE A 288 -12.04 0.19 7.94
CA ILE A 288 -12.09 0.80 6.61
C ILE A 288 -13.16 1.90 6.62
N GLU A 289 -12.79 3.09 6.15
CA GLU A 289 -13.69 4.21 5.92
C GLU A 289 -13.64 4.60 4.43
N LEU A 290 -14.76 4.47 3.73
CA LEU A 290 -14.85 4.74 2.30
C LEU A 290 -15.99 5.71 2.01
N THR A 291 -15.68 6.85 1.40
CA THR A 291 -16.66 7.83 0.92
C THR A 291 -16.53 8.00 -0.59
N THR A 292 -17.64 7.84 -1.31
CA THR A 292 -17.67 8.03 -2.76
C THR A 292 -19.06 8.39 -3.29
N SER A 293 -19.22 8.66 -4.59
CA SER A 293 -20.56 8.73 -5.19
C SER A 293 -21.03 7.32 -5.60
N THR A 294 -20.20 6.53 -6.27
CA THR A 294 -20.51 5.15 -6.65
C THR A 294 -19.44 4.16 -6.20
N LEU A 295 -19.83 3.06 -5.56
CA LEU A 295 -18.96 1.91 -5.27
C LEU A 295 -19.38 0.69 -6.10
N GLU A 296 -18.43 0.10 -6.80
CA GLU A 296 -18.61 -1.12 -7.60
C GLU A 296 -17.57 -2.17 -7.24
N LEU A 297 -18.03 -3.37 -6.84
CA LEU A 297 -17.21 -4.54 -6.58
C LEU A 297 -17.65 -5.67 -7.52
N THR A 298 -16.82 -6.01 -8.51
CA THR A 298 -17.15 -7.01 -9.53
C THR A 298 -16.17 -8.18 -9.55
N ASN A 299 -16.65 -9.33 -10.05
CA ASN A 299 -15.82 -10.49 -10.37
C ASN A 299 -14.95 -10.97 -9.19
N GLY A 300 -15.51 -10.97 -7.98
CA GLY A 300 -14.84 -11.45 -6.77
C GLY A 300 -14.05 -10.41 -5.98
N ALA A 301 -14.15 -9.13 -6.34
CA ALA A 301 -13.52 -8.04 -5.62
C ALA A 301 -14.04 -7.88 -4.17
N THR A 302 -13.18 -7.45 -3.25
CA THR A 302 -13.52 -7.42 -1.81
C THR A 302 -13.16 -6.14 -1.06
N VAL A 303 -13.96 -5.81 -0.05
CA VAL A 303 -13.65 -4.83 1.00
C VAL A 303 -13.68 -5.56 2.33
N ASN A 304 -12.53 -5.70 3.01
CA ASN A 304 -12.38 -6.70 4.08
C ASN A 304 -11.60 -6.16 5.30
N ALA A 305 -12.27 -6.06 6.44
CA ALA A 305 -11.67 -5.62 7.71
C ALA A 305 -11.47 -6.76 8.74
N SER A 306 -11.35 -8.01 8.28
CA SER A 306 -11.40 -9.21 9.13
C SER A 306 -10.13 -9.47 9.95
N THR A 307 -10.26 -10.31 10.98
CA THR A 307 -9.15 -10.85 11.79
C THR A 307 -9.03 -12.36 11.58
N LEU A 308 -7.79 -12.83 11.40
CA LEU A 308 -7.35 -14.22 11.33
C LEU A 308 -6.43 -14.58 12.51
N GLY A 309 -6.09 -13.61 13.37
CA GLY A 309 -5.19 -13.75 14.51
C GLY A 309 -5.91 -13.48 15.83
N VAL A 310 -5.21 -12.82 16.76
CA VAL A 310 -5.76 -12.40 18.06
C VAL A 310 -6.01 -10.90 18.06
N GLY A 311 -7.24 -10.49 18.35
CA GLY A 311 -7.70 -9.12 18.46
C GLY A 311 -8.89 -8.80 17.54
N ASP A 312 -9.55 -7.67 17.80
CA ASP A 312 -10.81 -7.31 17.16
C ASP A 312 -10.66 -7.05 15.65
N SER A 313 -11.64 -7.48 14.86
CA SER A 313 -11.76 -7.07 13.46
C SER A 313 -12.32 -5.65 13.34
N GLY A 314 -11.93 -4.95 12.28
CA GLY A 314 -12.25 -3.56 12.05
C GLY A 314 -13.70 -3.36 11.60
N ALA A 315 -14.23 -2.15 11.83
CA ALA A 315 -15.51 -1.77 11.23
C ALA A 315 -15.30 -1.47 9.74
N VAL A 316 -16.26 -1.82 8.89
CA VAL A 316 -16.31 -1.31 7.51
C VAL A 316 -17.41 -0.27 7.43
N ARG A 317 -17.02 0.99 7.17
CA ARG A 317 -17.94 2.12 7.07
C ARG A 317 -17.90 2.72 5.67
N ILE A 318 -18.98 2.53 4.92
CA ILE A 318 -19.09 2.97 3.53
C ILE A 318 -20.22 4.00 3.41
N THR A 319 -19.92 5.14 2.81
CA THR A 319 -20.89 6.17 2.42
C THR A 319 -20.78 6.39 0.92
N ALA A 320 -21.76 5.91 0.15
CA ALA A 320 -21.82 6.09 -1.30
C ALA A 320 -23.05 6.93 -1.66
N ASN A 321 -22.88 8.17 -2.12
CA ASN A 321 -24.00 9.10 -2.31
C ASN A 321 -25.08 8.57 -3.27
N ASP A 322 -24.67 7.84 -4.31
CA ASP A 322 -25.58 7.36 -5.35
C ASP A 322 -25.82 5.85 -5.20
N SER A 323 -24.80 5.02 -5.37
CA SER A 323 -25.02 3.57 -5.42
C SER A 323 -23.87 2.73 -4.88
N VAL A 324 -24.22 1.58 -4.33
CA VAL A 324 -23.29 0.46 -4.09
C VAL A 324 -23.76 -0.76 -4.86
N ARG A 325 -22.90 -1.29 -5.73
CA ARG A 325 -23.13 -2.48 -6.55
C ARG A 325 -22.07 -3.54 -6.26
N LEU A 326 -22.49 -4.71 -5.78
CA LEU A 326 -21.64 -5.89 -5.68
C LEU A 326 -22.17 -6.93 -6.66
N ASP A 327 -21.30 -7.47 -7.49
CA ASP A 327 -21.73 -8.36 -8.55
C ASP A 327 -20.73 -9.49 -8.82
N GLY A 328 -21.27 -10.71 -8.86
CA GLY A 328 -20.56 -11.88 -9.33
C GLY A 328 -19.59 -12.49 -8.32
N GLU A 329 -18.83 -13.44 -8.83
CA GLU A 329 -17.83 -14.23 -8.13
C GLU A 329 -16.59 -14.39 -9.02
N THR A 330 -15.49 -14.81 -8.40
CA THR A 330 -14.30 -15.22 -9.12
C THR A 330 -14.53 -16.50 -9.93
N SER A 331 -13.56 -16.84 -10.78
CA SER A 331 -13.55 -18.12 -11.50
C SER A 331 -13.55 -19.35 -10.57
N ASN A 332 -13.10 -19.17 -9.33
CA ASN A 332 -13.05 -20.18 -8.28
C ASN A 332 -14.25 -20.13 -7.31
N GLY A 333 -15.24 -19.28 -7.59
CA GLY A 333 -16.48 -19.17 -6.82
C GLY A 333 -16.40 -18.29 -5.57
N ALA A 334 -15.40 -17.41 -5.47
CA ALA A 334 -15.31 -16.44 -4.38
C ALA A 334 -16.14 -15.19 -4.72
N SER A 335 -17.17 -14.92 -3.92
CA SER A 335 -18.08 -13.79 -4.14
C SER A 335 -17.41 -12.42 -4.03
N SER A 336 -17.88 -11.48 -4.85
CA SER A 336 -17.70 -10.05 -4.56
C SER A 336 -18.30 -9.74 -3.18
N SER A 337 -17.54 -9.11 -2.29
CA SER A 337 -17.96 -9.04 -0.88
C SER A 337 -17.51 -7.83 -0.07
N ILE A 338 -18.31 -7.46 0.92
CA ILE A 338 -17.93 -6.56 2.02
C ILE A 338 -17.97 -7.35 3.31
N THR A 339 -16.85 -7.43 4.04
CA THR A 339 -16.70 -8.30 5.20
C THR A 339 -16.02 -7.63 6.40
N SER A 340 -16.50 -8.00 7.59
CA SER A 340 -15.85 -7.74 8.88
C SER A 340 -16.05 -8.97 9.76
N GLN A 341 -15.08 -9.88 9.75
CA GLN A 341 -15.22 -11.21 10.32
C GLN A 341 -14.10 -11.55 11.31
N VAL A 342 -14.41 -12.44 12.25
CA VAL A 342 -13.44 -13.15 13.07
C VAL A 342 -13.37 -14.58 12.53
N LEU A 343 -12.32 -14.89 11.77
CA LEU A 343 -12.25 -16.13 10.99
C LEU A 343 -11.91 -17.35 11.87
N SER A 344 -11.98 -18.54 11.28
CA SER A 344 -11.73 -19.81 11.99
C SER A 344 -10.33 -19.82 12.59
N GLY A 345 -10.23 -20.08 13.89
CA GLY A 345 -8.96 -20.08 14.63
C GLY A 345 -8.52 -18.72 15.16
N ALA A 346 -9.25 -17.64 14.85
CA ALA A 346 -9.04 -16.30 15.39
C ALA A 346 -9.79 -16.09 16.72
N GLU A 347 -9.37 -15.10 17.49
CA GLU A 347 -10.04 -14.64 18.72
C GLU A 347 -10.19 -13.12 18.67
N GLY A 348 -11.41 -12.62 18.90
CA GLY A 348 -11.72 -11.19 18.88
C GLY A 348 -13.18 -10.94 18.54
N ASN A 349 -13.61 -9.68 18.57
CA ASN A 349 -14.98 -9.30 18.20
C ASN A 349 -14.99 -8.66 16.82
N SER A 350 -16.10 -8.81 16.09
CA SER A 350 -16.35 -8.03 14.88
C SER A 350 -17.02 -6.70 15.21
N LYS A 351 -16.42 -5.60 14.74
CA LYS A 351 -16.97 -4.24 14.89
C LYS A 351 -18.11 -3.96 13.91
N GLY A 352 -18.34 -4.84 12.94
CA GLY A 352 -19.51 -4.80 12.06
C GLY A 352 -19.33 -3.99 10.78
N ILE A 353 -20.45 -3.82 10.06
CA ILE A 353 -20.51 -3.10 8.78
C ILE A 353 -21.59 -2.02 8.88
N GLU A 354 -21.25 -0.79 8.49
CA GLU A 354 -22.19 0.29 8.26
C GLU A 354 -22.10 0.74 6.79
N LEU A 355 -23.23 0.68 6.09
CA LEU A 355 -23.33 1.07 4.69
C LEU A 355 -24.47 2.07 4.51
N THR A 356 -24.16 3.28 4.03
CA THR A 356 -25.13 4.32 3.69
C THR A 356 -25.08 4.61 2.20
N THR A 357 -26.21 4.51 1.51
CA THR A 357 -26.30 4.81 0.07
C THR A 357 -27.72 5.21 -0.38
N SER A 358 -27.89 5.66 -1.62
CA SER A 358 -29.24 5.81 -2.19
C SER A 358 -29.76 4.45 -2.66
N SER A 359 -28.99 3.71 -3.46
CA SER A 359 -29.36 2.35 -3.91
C SER A 359 -28.29 1.30 -3.62
N LEU A 360 -28.68 0.17 -3.03
CA LEU A 360 -27.84 -1.01 -2.86
C LEU A 360 -28.29 -2.15 -3.78
N GLU A 361 -27.34 -2.70 -4.53
CA GLU A 361 -27.53 -3.86 -5.40
C GLU A 361 -26.50 -4.95 -5.12
N LEU A 362 -26.97 -6.15 -4.77
CA LEU A 362 -26.16 -7.37 -4.69
C LEU A 362 -26.66 -8.35 -5.74
N THR A 363 -25.82 -8.70 -6.71
CA THR A 363 -26.15 -9.64 -7.78
C THR A 363 -25.22 -10.83 -7.87
N ASN A 364 -25.72 -11.93 -8.44
CA ASN A 364 -24.91 -13.08 -8.87
C ASN A 364 -24.03 -13.67 -7.75
N GLY A 365 -24.59 -13.78 -6.53
CA GLY A 365 -23.88 -14.39 -5.39
C GLY A 365 -23.03 -13.44 -4.56
N ALA A 366 -23.09 -12.13 -4.81
CA ALA A 366 -22.46 -11.10 -3.99
C ALA A 366 -22.92 -11.11 -2.52
N THR A 367 -22.02 -10.78 -1.58
CA THR A 367 -22.31 -10.86 -0.14
C THR A 367 -21.89 -9.63 0.68
N VAL A 368 -22.65 -9.34 1.74
CA VAL A 368 -22.25 -8.43 2.82
C VAL A 368 -22.35 -9.20 4.12
N ASN A 369 -21.24 -9.39 4.82
CA ASN A 369 -21.17 -10.38 5.89
C ASN A 369 -20.36 -9.93 7.10
N THR A 370 -20.99 -9.97 8.28
CA THR A 370 -20.29 -10.01 9.57
C THR A 370 -20.49 -11.40 10.17
N SER A 371 -19.42 -12.00 10.69
CA SER A 371 -19.52 -13.32 11.31
C SER A 371 -18.33 -13.61 12.21
N THR A 372 -18.56 -14.40 13.25
CA THR A 372 -17.48 -14.99 14.06
C THR A 372 -17.48 -16.50 13.87
N LEU A 373 -16.48 -17.00 13.14
CA LEU A 373 -16.17 -18.42 12.96
C LEU A 373 -15.15 -18.92 13.99
N GLY A 374 -14.42 -18.00 14.63
CA GLY A 374 -13.52 -18.25 15.76
C GLY A 374 -14.19 -18.03 17.11
N VAL A 375 -13.51 -17.30 17.99
CA VAL A 375 -14.01 -16.95 19.34
C VAL A 375 -14.31 -15.45 19.42
N GLY A 376 -15.51 -15.10 19.90
CA GLY A 376 -15.95 -13.73 20.16
C GLY A 376 -17.33 -13.42 19.56
N ASP A 377 -17.76 -12.17 19.68
CA ASP A 377 -19.08 -11.73 19.21
C ASP A 377 -19.05 -11.34 17.73
N SER A 378 -20.12 -11.66 16.99
CA SER A 378 -20.30 -11.12 15.63
C SER A 378 -20.78 -9.67 15.70
N GLY A 379 -20.25 -8.83 14.82
CA GLY A 379 -20.67 -7.44 14.67
C GLY A 379 -22.00 -7.37 13.92
N THR A 380 -22.63 -6.20 13.94
CA THR A 380 -23.90 -5.97 13.22
C THR A 380 -23.66 -5.51 11.78
N VAL A 381 -24.52 -5.91 10.86
CA VAL A 381 -24.68 -5.21 9.57
C VAL A 381 -25.80 -4.17 9.66
N ARG A 382 -25.46 -2.89 9.46
CA ARG A 382 -26.41 -1.77 9.37
C ARG A 382 -26.37 -1.16 7.97
N ILE A 383 -27.48 -1.27 7.23
CA ILE A 383 -27.64 -0.69 5.90
C ILE A 383 -28.70 0.41 5.95
N ILE A 384 -28.36 1.58 5.41
CA ILE A 384 -29.26 2.70 5.19
C ILE A 384 -29.28 2.97 3.68
N ALA A 385 -30.31 2.49 3.00
CA ALA A 385 -30.56 2.75 1.59
C ALA A 385 -31.80 3.65 1.45
N ASN A 386 -31.64 4.85 0.87
CA ASN A 386 -32.73 5.82 0.81
C ASN A 386 -33.78 5.50 -0.27
N ASP A 387 -33.38 4.82 -1.35
CA ASP A 387 -34.23 4.53 -2.49
C ASP A 387 -34.57 3.04 -2.61
N SER A 388 -33.56 2.16 -2.68
CA SER A 388 -33.80 0.72 -2.90
C SER A 388 -32.71 -0.20 -2.37
N VAL A 389 -33.11 -1.40 -1.98
CA VAL A 389 -32.21 -2.55 -1.75
C VAL A 389 -32.66 -3.68 -2.67
N ARG A 390 -31.76 -4.16 -3.54
CA ARG A 390 -32.00 -5.25 -4.49
C ARG A 390 -31.01 -6.38 -4.23
N LEU A 391 -31.51 -7.58 -3.94
CA LEU A 391 -30.74 -8.82 -3.89
C LEU A 391 -31.29 -9.73 -4.98
N ASP A 392 -30.44 -10.16 -5.90
CA ASP A 392 -30.86 -10.95 -7.06
C ASP A 392 -29.74 -11.90 -7.53
N GLY A 393 -30.11 -13.04 -8.10
CA GLY A 393 -29.16 -13.99 -8.64
C GLY A 393 -28.50 -14.93 -7.62
N GLU A 394 -27.94 -15.99 -8.17
CA GLU A 394 -27.21 -17.06 -7.48
C GLU A 394 -25.85 -17.23 -8.17
N THR A 395 -24.85 -17.72 -7.44
CA THR A 395 -23.59 -18.16 -8.02
C THR A 395 -23.78 -19.33 -8.98
N SER A 396 -22.73 -19.65 -9.75
CA SER A 396 -22.65 -20.87 -10.56
C SER A 396 -22.87 -22.16 -9.76
N ASN A 397 -22.63 -22.11 -8.44
CA ASN A 397 -22.81 -23.21 -7.50
C ASN A 397 -24.12 -23.11 -6.67
N GLY A 398 -25.02 -22.18 -6.99
CA GLY A 398 -26.33 -22.03 -6.36
C GLY A 398 -26.34 -21.26 -5.03
N ALA A 399 -25.29 -20.52 -4.71
CA ALA A 399 -25.27 -19.64 -3.53
C ALA A 399 -25.92 -18.30 -3.85
N SER A 400 -27.00 -17.96 -3.16
CA SER A 400 -27.71 -16.70 -3.37
C SER A 400 -26.92 -15.50 -2.85
N SER A 401 -27.15 -14.33 -3.48
CA SER A 401 -26.72 -13.06 -2.89
C SER A 401 -27.31 -12.87 -1.48
N SER A 402 -26.50 -12.42 -0.51
CA SER A 402 -26.92 -12.40 0.90
C SER A 402 -26.34 -11.25 1.73
N ILE A 403 -27.11 -10.83 2.74
CA ILE A 403 -26.66 -9.96 3.83
C ILE A 403 -26.81 -10.75 5.14
N THR A 404 -25.70 -10.96 5.86
CA THR A 404 -25.66 -11.82 7.05
C THR A 404 -24.88 -11.18 8.19
N SER A 405 -25.25 -11.51 9.43
CA SER A 405 -24.66 -11.00 10.68
C SER A 405 -24.59 -12.07 11.76
#